data_AF-A0A2S2PLU4-F1
#
_entry.id   AF-A0A2S2PLU4-F1
#
_cell.length_a   1.000
_cell.length_b   1.000
_cell.length_c   1.000
_cell.angle_alpha   90.00
_cell.angle_beta   90.00
_cell.angle_gamma   90.00
#
_symmetry.space_group_name_H-M   'P 1'
#
loop_
_entity.id
_entity.type
_entity.pdbx_description
1 polymer ?
#
loop_
_entity_poly.entity_id
_entity_poly.type
_entity_poly.pdbx_seq_one_letter_code
_entity_poly.pdbx_strand_id
1 'polypeptide(L)'
;LIYDYFLFDVCEKIKFSQTVLELGLDCYLQIIKLVNSHYKNLNKFFSDSNKDDSNDESGEIFNVLRNMRLYLDQILQMNQIDDISNEQEDNDDKEAYDKIEAHLIGCVSVVCHGIKNNQGSKIKNILTWLSMVAEKYSFSNSNNSKQFLTLMLEMHSANQDDPIMLATTIKNLCHSFGRINKSNKASQSQMRPLRLITTWNRAVMCPVLCQSLCNELNCVMQCLSRIKAELNASQKKIKIICQDRLKSREKAICHRIVLVVLSATSFTRTVIPLGQCTESVFNLLYQVYKTINVVIKHFLARSTVSEPVYKQALLTKLSEIVNDQLSPNVSKFIMFIEYDRPLTDKEKKSVQLKNQTRRQASYIPRVVTELELFVNLITKLGKKCKDQHLVNSIKLTATRDFRLNVQKVQDMLSKQNNSDESDEEIIGNNKRSNESDEQPPNKKRRSRSNTSDEIREVSSII
;
A
#
# COMPACT_ATOMS: atom_id res chain seq x y z
N LEU A 1 5.67 40.36 8.79
CA LEU A 1 6.03 40.16 10.21
C LEU A 1 6.43 38.71 10.52
N ILE A 2 5.51 37.78 10.79
CA ILE A 2 5.88 36.39 11.17
C ILE A 2 6.67 35.69 10.03
N TYR A 3 6.28 35.94 8.77
CA TYR A 3 7.03 35.51 7.59
C TYR A 3 8.49 36.00 7.64
N ASP A 4 8.71 37.31 7.57
CA ASP A 4 10.03 37.96 7.60
C ASP A 4 10.83 37.66 8.88
N TYR A 5 10.17 37.38 10.02
CA TYR A 5 10.87 37.06 11.27
C TYR A 5 11.27 35.59 11.41
N PHE A 6 10.64 34.63 10.72
CA PHE A 6 10.97 33.19 10.82
C PHE A 6 11.39 32.53 9.49
N LEU A 7 11.30 33.24 8.37
CA LEU A 7 11.65 32.78 7.02
C LEU A 7 12.58 33.78 6.28
N PHE A 8 13.43 34.49 7.03
CA PHE A 8 14.54 35.29 6.50
C PHE A 8 15.91 34.73 6.95
N ASP A 9 16.12 34.56 8.27
CA ASP A 9 17.26 33.81 8.80
C ASP A 9 16.82 32.79 9.86
N VAL A 10 16.84 31.51 9.49
CA VAL A 10 16.56 30.38 10.38
C VAL A 10 17.84 29.96 11.14
N CYS A 11 19.03 30.13 10.55
CA CYS A 11 20.30 29.63 11.07
C CYS A 11 20.79 30.43 12.28
N GLU A 12 20.64 31.76 12.29
CA GLU A 12 20.89 32.56 13.49
C GLU A 12 19.85 32.28 14.58
N LYS A 13 18.60 32.00 14.21
CA LYS A 13 17.50 31.80 15.15
C LYS A 13 17.55 30.44 15.86
N ILE A 14 18.00 29.38 15.19
CA ILE A 14 18.36 28.09 15.83
C ILE A 14 19.37 28.34 16.96
N LYS A 15 20.44 29.09 16.67
CA LYS A 15 21.52 29.41 17.62
C LYS A 15 21.09 30.34 18.75
N PHE A 16 20.04 31.14 18.54
CA PHE A 16 19.50 32.05 19.55
C PHE A 16 18.46 31.38 20.47
N SER A 17 17.48 30.68 19.91
CA SER A 17 16.52 29.86 20.66
C SER A 17 15.72 28.95 19.73
N GLN A 18 15.96 27.64 19.84
CA GLN A 18 15.20 26.60 19.11
C GLN A 18 13.70 26.67 19.42
N THR A 19 13.31 26.84 20.69
CA THR A 19 11.90 26.92 21.12
C THR A 19 11.16 28.11 20.52
N VAL A 20 11.79 29.28 20.42
CA VAL A 20 11.17 30.47 19.80
C VAL A 20 10.95 30.26 18.29
N LEU A 21 11.89 29.59 17.62
CA LEU A 21 11.74 29.20 16.22
C LEU A 21 10.66 28.13 16.02
N GLU A 22 10.60 27.11 16.89
CA GLU A 22 9.59 26.05 16.86
C GLU A 22 8.16 26.62 16.91
N LEU A 23 7.90 27.45 17.92
CA LEU A 23 6.61 28.11 18.13
C LEU A 23 6.28 29.09 17.00
N GLY A 24 7.27 29.85 16.51
CA GLY A 24 7.11 30.75 15.37
C GLY A 24 6.69 30.02 14.09
N LEU A 25 7.29 28.86 13.84
CA LEU A 25 6.97 28.01 12.68
C LEU A 25 5.60 27.32 12.83
N ASP A 26 5.18 26.89 14.02
CA ASP A 26 3.82 26.39 14.25
C ASP A 26 2.77 27.49 14.05
N CYS A 27 2.95 28.66 14.67
CA CYS A 27 2.06 29.81 14.46
C CYS A 27 1.93 30.17 12.97
N TYR A 28 3.05 30.22 12.24
CA TYR A 28 3.04 30.44 10.80
C TYR A 28 2.32 29.32 10.03
N LEU A 29 2.57 28.06 10.37
CA LEU A 29 1.93 26.88 9.78
C LEU A 29 0.41 26.90 10.00
N GLN A 30 -0.06 27.26 11.19
CA GLN A 30 -1.48 27.40 11.50
C GLN A 30 -2.12 28.54 10.68
N ILE A 31 -1.44 29.68 10.54
CA ILE A 31 -1.92 30.80 9.70
C ILE A 31 -2.07 30.38 8.24
N ILE A 32 -1.06 29.77 7.62
CA ILE A 32 -1.17 29.37 6.21
C ILE A 32 -2.16 28.21 5.99
N LYS A 33 -2.34 27.31 6.98
CA LYS A 33 -3.41 26.30 6.96
C LYS A 33 -4.79 26.97 6.96
N LEU A 34 -5.01 27.96 7.83
CA LEU A 34 -6.26 28.73 7.92
C LEU A 34 -6.54 29.47 6.61
N VAL A 35 -5.56 30.20 6.08
CA VAL A 35 -5.64 30.91 4.80
C VAL A 35 -5.99 29.96 3.65
N ASN A 36 -5.28 28.84 3.51
CA ASN A 36 -5.49 27.92 2.40
C ASN A 36 -6.84 27.19 2.46
N SER A 37 -7.32 26.82 3.65
CA SER A 37 -8.54 26.04 3.83
C SER A 37 -9.83 26.87 3.88
N HIS A 38 -9.84 27.97 4.64
CA HIS A 38 -11.02 28.83 4.79
C HIS A 38 -11.09 29.90 3.69
N TYR A 39 -10.01 30.65 3.48
CA TYR A 39 -10.00 31.81 2.60
C TYR A 39 -9.63 31.47 1.14
N LYS A 40 -8.92 30.37 0.91
CA LYS A 40 -8.51 29.80 -0.40
C LYS A 40 -7.66 30.71 -1.29
N ASN A 41 -7.28 31.87 -0.79
CA ASN A 41 -6.53 32.91 -1.51
C ASN A 41 -5.04 32.93 -1.09
N LEU A 42 -4.40 31.76 -1.04
CA LEU A 42 -3.04 31.62 -0.51
C LEU A 42 -1.99 32.42 -1.30
N ASN A 43 -2.13 32.51 -2.63
CA ASN A 43 -1.26 33.37 -3.46
C ASN A 43 -1.36 34.84 -3.02
N LYS A 44 -2.59 35.36 -2.92
CA LYS A 44 -2.82 36.76 -2.56
C LYS A 44 -2.36 37.07 -1.13
N PHE A 45 -2.51 36.13 -0.20
CA PHE A 45 -1.98 36.31 1.15
C PHE A 45 -0.44 36.50 1.16
N PHE A 46 0.28 35.88 0.22
CA PHE A 46 1.72 36.11 0.06
C PHE A 46 2.04 37.43 -0.65
N SER A 47 1.28 37.85 -1.68
CA SER A 47 1.48 39.17 -2.31
C SER A 47 1.11 40.34 -1.40
N ASP A 48 0.06 40.20 -0.59
CA ASP A 48 -0.27 41.17 0.46
C ASP A 48 0.80 41.20 1.59
N SER A 49 1.78 40.29 1.57
CA SER A 49 2.89 40.22 2.55
C SER A 49 4.22 40.81 2.06
N ASN A 50 4.56 40.77 0.76
CA ASN A 50 5.76 41.42 0.22
C ASN A 50 5.39 42.72 -0.52
N LYS A 51 5.91 43.86 -0.08
CA LYS A 51 5.58 45.18 -0.66
C LYS A 51 6.46 45.59 -1.85
N ASP A 52 6.89 44.62 -2.66
CA ASP A 52 7.65 44.89 -3.88
C ASP A 52 6.68 44.91 -5.07
N ASP A 53 6.50 46.07 -5.71
CA ASP A 53 5.54 46.34 -6.81
C ASP A 53 5.90 45.62 -8.14
N SER A 54 6.10 44.30 -8.10
CA SER A 54 6.35 43.45 -9.26
C SER A 54 5.09 42.66 -9.62
N ASN A 55 4.54 42.90 -10.82
CA ASN A 55 3.24 42.38 -11.28
C ASN A 55 3.19 40.86 -11.59
N ASP A 56 3.95 40.00 -10.88
CA ASP A 56 3.82 38.53 -10.93
C ASP A 56 3.28 37.98 -9.60
N GLU A 57 1.96 38.16 -9.34
CA GLU A 57 1.24 37.47 -8.24
C GLU A 57 1.45 35.94 -8.27
N SER A 58 1.77 35.37 -9.45
CA SER A 58 2.08 33.94 -9.60
C SER A 58 3.52 33.59 -9.20
N GLY A 59 4.40 34.56 -8.99
CA GLY A 59 5.81 34.40 -8.65
C GLY A 59 6.02 34.21 -7.16
N GLU A 60 5.30 34.97 -6.34
CA GLU A 60 5.57 35.08 -4.91
C GLU A 60 5.39 33.78 -4.13
N ILE A 61 4.35 33.00 -4.43
CA ILE A 61 4.19 31.69 -3.79
C ILE A 61 5.36 30.72 -4.09
N PHE A 62 6.07 30.90 -5.21
CA PHE A 62 7.30 30.16 -5.50
C PHE A 62 8.53 30.79 -4.82
N ASN A 63 8.55 32.09 -4.55
CA ASN A 63 9.59 32.73 -3.74
C ASN A 63 9.51 32.28 -2.27
N VAL A 64 8.30 32.28 -1.70
CA VAL A 64 8.00 31.71 -0.37
C VAL A 64 8.45 30.25 -0.29
N LEU A 65 8.05 29.42 -1.27
CA LEU A 65 8.45 28.01 -1.32
C LEU A 65 9.96 27.81 -1.54
N ARG A 66 10.61 28.69 -2.32
CA ARG A 66 12.08 28.67 -2.51
C ARG A 66 12.81 28.90 -1.20
N ASN A 67 12.34 29.85 -0.39
CA ASN A 67 12.94 30.15 0.91
C ASN A 67 12.70 28.98 1.90
N MET A 68 11.46 28.50 2.03
CA MET A 68 11.13 27.30 2.83
C MET A 68 11.98 26.08 2.47
N ARG A 69 12.20 25.85 1.17
CA ARG A 69 13.10 24.81 0.66
C ARG A 69 14.51 24.96 1.23
N LEU A 70 15.09 26.16 1.16
CA LEU A 70 16.47 26.39 1.61
C LEU A 70 16.62 26.08 3.10
N TYR A 71 15.65 26.46 3.92
CA TYR A 71 15.67 26.15 5.35
C TYR A 71 15.47 24.66 5.64
N LEU A 72 14.59 23.96 4.91
CA LEU A 72 14.45 22.51 5.05
C LEU A 72 15.72 21.76 4.59
N ASP A 73 16.34 22.19 3.48
CA ASP A 73 17.64 21.68 3.04
C ASP A 73 18.76 21.98 4.07
N GLN A 74 18.69 23.08 4.82
CA GLN A 74 19.67 23.41 5.88
C GLN A 74 19.47 22.55 7.14
N ILE A 75 18.23 22.44 7.67
CA ILE A 75 17.90 21.57 8.81
C ILE A 75 18.31 20.12 8.53
N LEU A 76 17.96 19.58 7.35
CA LEU A 76 18.32 18.21 6.97
C LEU A 76 19.82 18.00 6.71
N GLN A 77 20.62 19.08 6.61
CA GLN A 77 22.09 19.01 6.59
C GLN A 77 22.68 19.05 8.00
N MET A 78 22.13 19.85 8.92
CA MET A 78 22.53 19.87 10.34
C MET A 78 22.26 18.51 10.99
N ASN A 79 21.02 18.01 10.89
CA ASN A 79 20.62 16.70 11.41
C ASN A 79 21.49 15.53 10.90
N GLN A 80 22.14 15.64 9.72
CA GLN A 80 23.06 14.62 9.19
C GLN A 80 24.49 14.70 9.73
N ILE A 81 24.90 15.84 10.31
CA ILE A 81 26.21 16.01 10.92
C ILE A 81 26.14 15.52 12.37
N ASP A 82 25.09 15.90 13.10
CA ASP A 82 24.95 15.59 14.53
C ASP A 82 24.75 14.09 14.79
N ASP A 83 24.01 13.38 13.92
CA ASP A 83 23.90 11.90 13.90
C ASP A 83 25.24 11.17 13.60
N ILE A 84 26.32 11.90 13.27
CA ILE A 84 27.67 11.35 13.05
C ILE A 84 28.63 11.74 14.18
N SER A 85 28.44 12.88 14.84
CA SER A 85 29.34 13.37 15.91
C SER A 85 28.90 13.01 17.34
N ASN A 86 27.60 12.97 17.63
CA ASN A 86 27.09 12.92 19.01
C ASN A 86 26.16 11.72 19.28
N GLU A 87 26.69 10.65 19.87
CA GLU A 87 25.88 9.54 20.42
C GLU A 87 25.38 9.79 21.87
N GLN A 88 25.68 10.94 22.50
CA GLN A 88 25.53 11.12 23.96
C GLN A 88 24.98 12.47 24.49
N GLU A 89 24.56 13.43 23.66
CA GLU A 89 24.03 14.73 24.13
C GLU A 89 22.49 14.81 24.08
N ASP A 90 21.92 15.85 24.73
CA ASP A 90 20.60 15.80 25.36
C ASP A 90 19.38 15.55 24.44
N ASN A 91 18.40 14.85 25.01
CA ASN A 91 17.19 14.38 24.33
C ASN A 91 16.24 15.53 23.92
N ASP A 92 16.22 16.64 24.67
CA ASP A 92 15.22 17.70 24.51
C ASP A 92 15.50 18.58 23.27
N ASP A 93 16.76 18.89 22.99
CA ASP A 93 17.18 19.57 21.75
C ASP A 93 16.82 18.74 20.52
N LYS A 94 17.04 17.41 20.56
CA LYS A 94 16.66 16.51 19.47
C LYS A 94 15.14 16.51 19.23
N GLU A 95 14.33 16.62 20.28
CA GLU A 95 12.88 16.77 20.15
C GLU A 95 12.47 18.12 19.54
N ALA A 96 13.19 19.21 19.84
CA ALA A 96 12.95 20.53 19.24
C ALA A 96 13.28 20.54 17.73
N TYR A 97 14.41 19.98 17.31
CA TYR A 97 14.73 19.82 15.88
C TYR A 97 13.72 18.94 15.14
N ASP A 98 13.23 17.86 15.75
CA ASP A 98 12.18 17.00 15.20
C ASP A 98 10.86 17.76 14.92
N LYS A 99 10.50 18.71 15.80
CA LYS A 99 9.32 19.58 15.63
C LYS A 99 9.56 20.68 14.60
N ILE A 100 10.73 21.31 14.58
CA ILE A 100 11.12 22.30 13.55
C ILE A 100 11.07 21.65 12.16
N GLU A 101 11.63 20.44 12.00
CA GLU A 101 11.56 19.63 10.78
C GLU A 101 10.09 19.34 10.40
N ALA A 102 9.25 18.93 11.36
CA ALA A 102 7.83 18.68 11.14
C ALA A 102 7.05 19.93 10.69
N HIS A 103 7.29 21.09 11.32
CA HIS A 103 6.62 22.34 11.00
C HIS A 103 7.03 22.85 9.61
N LEU A 104 8.32 22.75 9.24
CA LEU A 104 8.80 23.09 7.89
C LEU A 104 8.21 22.17 6.80
N ILE A 105 8.15 20.86 7.02
CA ILE A 105 7.48 19.92 6.10
C ILE A 105 5.99 20.28 5.98
N GLY A 106 5.33 20.62 7.08
CA GLY A 106 3.96 21.13 7.09
C GLY A 106 3.79 22.38 6.22
N CYS A 107 4.71 23.34 6.34
CA CYS A 107 4.68 24.59 5.58
C CYS A 107 4.85 24.36 4.08
N VAL A 108 5.89 23.60 3.70
CA VAL A 108 6.13 23.17 2.32
C VAL A 108 4.91 22.43 1.77
N SER A 109 4.26 21.57 2.57
CA SER A 109 3.07 20.81 2.17
C SER A 109 1.88 21.71 1.83
N VAL A 110 1.53 22.66 2.70
CA VAL A 110 0.43 23.61 2.48
C VAL A 110 0.65 24.44 1.22
N VAL A 111 1.86 24.96 1.02
CA VAL A 111 2.22 25.78 -0.15
C VAL A 111 2.19 24.94 -1.43
N CYS A 112 2.80 23.75 -1.42
CA CYS A 112 2.72 22.78 -2.52
C CYS A 112 1.28 22.42 -2.87
N HIS A 113 0.40 22.20 -1.88
CA HIS A 113 -1.02 21.91 -2.10
C HIS A 113 -1.80 23.07 -2.73
N GLY A 114 -1.41 24.32 -2.48
CA GLY A 114 -1.99 25.49 -3.15
C GLY A 114 -1.63 25.55 -4.64
N ILE A 115 -0.40 25.16 -5.01
CA ILE A 115 0.10 25.24 -6.39
C ILE A 115 -0.01 23.94 -7.20
N LYS A 116 -0.40 22.81 -6.61
CA LYS A 116 -0.31 21.47 -7.24
C LYS A 116 -1.11 21.27 -8.54
N ASN A 117 -2.06 22.16 -8.84
CA ASN A 117 -2.86 22.13 -10.05
C ASN A 117 -2.30 23.04 -11.17
N ASN A 118 -1.31 23.89 -10.85
CA ASN A 118 -0.78 24.90 -11.77
C ASN A 118 0.08 24.24 -12.85
N GLN A 119 -0.16 24.56 -14.12
CA GLN A 119 0.61 24.00 -15.23
C GLN A 119 1.81 24.91 -15.55
N GLY A 120 3.04 24.43 -15.30
CA GLY A 120 4.24 25.22 -15.60
C GLY A 120 5.57 24.58 -15.26
N SER A 121 6.66 25.15 -15.81
CA SER A 121 8.05 24.74 -15.53
C SER A 121 8.41 24.88 -14.05
N LYS A 122 7.89 25.90 -13.36
CA LYS A 122 8.06 26.13 -11.92
C LYS A 122 7.72 24.86 -11.09
N ILE A 123 6.69 24.08 -11.47
CA ILE A 123 6.30 22.82 -10.80
C ILE A 123 7.27 21.67 -11.07
N LYS A 124 7.80 21.53 -12.30
CA LYS A 124 8.78 20.49 -12.61
C LYS A 124 10.03 20.61 -11.72
N ASN A 125 10.47 21.84 -11.46
CA ASN A 125 11.59 22.12 -10.56
C ASN A 125 11.32 21.69 -9.10
N ILE A 126 10.06 21.75 -8.65
CA ILE A 126 9.64 21.30 -7.32
C ILE A 126 9.61 19.77 -7.25
N LEU A 127 9.09 19.08 -8.26
CA LEU A 127 9.13 17.61 -8.34
C LEU A 127 10.57 17.07 -8.33
N THR A 128 11.46 17.70 -9.11
CA THR A 128 12.90 17.39 -9.09
C THR A 128 13.51 17.63 -7.71
N TRP A 129 13.16 18.73 -7.03
CA TRP A 129 13.64 18.97 -5.67
C TRP A 129 13.13 17.94 -4.65
N LEU A 130 11.84 17.62 -4.64
CA LEU A 130 11.28 16.59 -3.76
C LEU A 130 11.96 15.22 -3.98
N SER A 131 12.28 14.91 -5.24
CA SER A 131 13.06 13.73 -5.62
C SER A 131 14.50 13.78 -5.06
N MET A 132 15.20 14.91 -5.22
CA MET A 132 16.55 15.10 -4.69
C MET A 132 16.61 15.03 -3.17
N VAL A 133 15.61 15.55 -2.45
CA VAL A 133 15.52 15.43 -1.00
C VAL A 133 15.35 13.96 -0.59
N ALA A 134 14.51 13.20 -1.28
CA ALA A 134 14.33 11.77 -1.02
C ALA A 134 15.57 10.91 -1.36
N GLU A 135 16.41 11.34 -2.32
CA GLU A 135 17.71 10.73 -2.63
C GLU A 135 18.80 11.13 -1.59
N LYS A 136 18.86 12.40 -1.16
CA LYS A 136 19.95 12.96 -0.32
C LYS A 136 19.74 12.78 1.20
N TYR A 137 18.50 12.75 1.69
CA TYR A 137 18.22 12.82 3.13
C TYR A 137 17.38 11.66 3.68
N SER A 138 17.83 11.14 4.82
CA SER A 138 16.97 10.59 5.88
C SER A 138 16.45 11.74 6.75
N PHE A 139 15.29 11.54 7.38
CA PHE A 139 14.67 12.48 8.31
C PHE A 139 14.76 11.90 9.73
N SER A 140 14.95 12.74 10.74
CA SER A 140 15.14 12.31 12.13
C SER A 140 13.92 11.57 12.69
N ASN A 141 12.71 11.97 12.30
CA ASN A 141 11.47 11.32 12.70
C ASN A 141 10.83 10.42 11.62
N SER A 142 10.27 9.28 12.03
CA SER A 142 9.47 8.40 11.16
C SER A 142 8.17 9.05 10.68
N ASN A 143 7.55 9.90 11.50
CA ASN A 143 6.37 10.67 11.11
C ASN A 143 6.72 11.78 10.12
N ASN A 144 7.89 12.39 10.22
CA ASN A 144 8.35 13.42 9.28
C ASN A 144 8.71 12.81 7.93
N SER A 145 9.47 11.71 7.94
CA SER A 145 9.67 10.82 6.77
C SER A 145 8.34 10.49 6.07
N LYS A 146 7.31 10.13 6.84
CA LYS A 146 5.97 9.75 6.35
C LYS A 146 5.21 10.94 5.78
N GLN A 147 5.25 12.11 6.42
CA GLN A 147 4.64 13.36 5.93
C GLN A 147 5.27 13.79 4.61
N PHE A 148 6.60 13.84 4.55
CA PHE A 148 7.35 14.19 3.33
C PHE A 148 7.08 13.22 2.18
N LEU A 149 7.09 11.91 2.47
CA LEU A 149 6.74 10.87 1.49
C LEU A 149 5.32 11.07 0.94
N THR A 150 4.35 11.36 1.80
CA THR A 150 2.95 11.58 1.40
C THR A 150 2.85 12.79 0.47
N LEU A 151 3.48 13.92 0.84
CA LEU A 151 3.54 15.12 0.01
C LEU A 151 4.17 14.85 -1.37
N MET A 152 5.32 14.17 -1.41
CA MET A 152 5.99 13.85 -2.67
C MET A 152 5.08 13.03 -3.58
N LEU A 153 4.42 12.00 -3.07
CA LEU A 153 3.55 11.13 -3.86
C LEU A 153 2.29 11.85 -4.36
N GLU A 154 1.71 12.75 -3.56
CA GLU A 154 0.57 13.58 -3.98
C GLU A 154 0.96 14.60 -5.06
N MET A 155 2.11 15.27 -4.91
CA MET A 155 2.61 16.21 -5.92
C MET A 155 2.93 15.52 -7.25
N HIS A 156 3.54 14.33 -7.21
CA HIS A 156 3.79 13.53 -8.40
C HIS A 156 2.49 13.01 -9.05
N SER A 157 1.54 12.46 -8.27
CA SER A 157 0.27 11.94 -8.80
C SER A 157 -0.61 13.05 -9.42
N ALA A 158 -0.52 14.28 -8.92
CA ALA A 158 -1.19 15.45 -9.51
C ALA A 158 -0.55 15.98 -10.80
N ASN A 159 0.72 15.65 -11.09
CA ASN A 159 1.52 16.32 -12.15
C ASN A 159 2.27 15.35 -13.10
N GLN A 160 2.02 14.04 -13.04
CA GLN A 160 2.64 13.05 -13.93
C GLN A 160 1.63 12.04 -14.48
N ASP A 161 1.72 11.77 -15.79
CA ASP A 161 0.82 10.86 -16.51
C ASP A 161 0.99 9.37 -16.14
N ASP A 162 2.09 9.00 -15.47
CA ASP A 162 2.31 7.66 -14.94
C ASP A 162 2.98 7.70 -13.55
N PRO A 163 2.60 6.79 -12.61
CA PRO A 163 3.10 6.76 -11.23
C PRO A 163 4.54 6.18 -11.10
N ILE A 164 5.47 6.68 -11.92
CA ILE A 164 6.87 6.19 -12.00
C ILE A 164 7.61 6.41 -10.67
N MET A 165 7.42 7.57 -10.02
CA MET A 165 7.99 7.84 -8.70
C MET A 165 7.49 6.82 -7.67
N LEU A 166 6.17 6.64 -7.54
CA LEU A 166 5.56 5.65 -6.63
C LEU A 166 6.11 4.24 -6.86
N ALA A 167 6.22 3.79 -8.11
CA ALA A 167 6.80 2.49 -8.44
C ALA A 167 8.30 2.38 -8.07
N THR A 168 9.06 3.48 -8.14
CA THR A 168 10.48 3.55 -7.76
C THR A 168 10.65 3.54 -6.24
N THR A 169 9.80 4.27 -5.51
CA THR A 169 9.76 4.25 -4.04
C THR A 169 9.33 2.89 -3.50
N ILE A 170 8.37 2.22 -4.15
CA ILE A 170 7.96 0.85 -3.82
C ILE A 170 9.11 -0.15 -4.01
N LYS A 171 9.87 -0.05 -5.11
CA LYS A 171 11.05 -0.92 -5.32
C LYS A 171 12.12 -0.71 -4.24
N ASN A 172 12.39 0.54 -3.86
CA ASN A 172 13.29 0.87 -2.76
C ASN A 172 12.81 0.25 -1.44
N LEU A 173 11.52 0.43 -1.09
CA LEU A 173 10.96 -0.18 0.12
C LEU A 173 11.02 -1.71 0.09
N CYS A 174 10.63 -2.32 -1.02
CA CYS A 174 10.65 -3.78 -1.20
C CYS A 174 12.07 -4.36 -1.15
N HIS A 175 13.08 -3.58 -1.55
CA HIS A 175 14.49 -3.94 -1.38
C HIS A 175 14.91 -3.85 0.09
N SER A 176 14.54 -2.77 0.81
CA SER A 176 14.87 -2.57 2.23
C SER A 176 14.33 -3.67 3.18
N PHE A 177 13.28 -4.38 2.77
CA PHE A 177 12.72 -5.52 3.50
C PHE A 177 13.32 -6.89 3.10
N GLY A 178 14.00 -6.99 1.96
CA GLY A 178 14.51 -8.26 1.42
C GLY A 178 13.44 -9.12 0.73
N ARG A 179 13.88 -10.19 0.05
CA ARG A 179 13.03 -11.05 -0.81
C ARG A 179 12.75 -12.43 -0.20
N ILE A 180 11.57 -12.96 -0.49
CA ILE A 180 11.16 -14.33 -0.13
C ILE A 180 11.99 -15.36 -0.92
N ASN A 181 12.01 -15.26 -2.25
CA ASN A 181 12.82 -16.14 -3.10
C ASN A 181 14.23 -15.57 -3.30
N LYS A 182 15.23 -16.15 -2.62
CA LYS A 182 16.66 -15.84 -2.81
C LYS A 182 17.25 -16.36 -4.13
N SER A 183 16.61 -17.34 -4.78
CA SER A 183 17.14 -18.05 -5.95
C SER A 183 17.35 -17.16 -7.17
N ASN A 184 16.49 -16.16 -7.39
CA ASN A 184 16.66 -15.23 -8.50
C ASN A 184 17.63 -14.12 -8.10
N LYS A 185 18.91 -14.32 -8.46
CA LYS A 185 19.88 -13.25 -8.76
C LYS A 185 19.39 -12.39 -9.93
N ALA A 186 18.24 -11.74 -9.79
CA ALA A 186 17.87 -10.65 -10.67
C ALA A 186 18.96 -9.59 -10.55
N SER A 187 19.45 -9.10 -11.69
CA SER A 187 20.52 -8.11 -11.76
C SER A 187 20.33 -7.01 -10.73
N GLN A 188 21.42 -6.62 -10.05
CA GLN A 188 21.46 -5.37 -9.29
C GLN A 188 21.44 -4.20 -10.30
N SER A 189 20.29 -4.00 -10.93
CA SER A 189 20.03 -2.82 -11.75
C SER A 189 20.27 -1.58 -10.91
N GLN A 190 20.81 -0.53 -11.51
CA GLN A 190 21.21 0.74 -10.89
C GLN A 190 20.01 1.52 -10.33
N MET A 191 19.35 0.96 -9.31
CA MET A 191 18.28 1.60 -8.57
C MET A 191 18.93 2.58 -7.60
N ARG A 192 18.70 3.87 -7.82
CA ARG A 192 19.14 4.91 -6.89
C ARG A 192 18.50 4.63 -5.51
N PRO A 193 19.30 4.51 -4.44
CA PRO A 193 18.78 4.31 -3.10
C PRO A 193 18.13 5.61 -2.61
N LEU A 194 16.90 5.53 -2.15
CA LEU A 194 16.24 6.66 -1.48
C LEU A 194 16.63 6.65 0.00
N ARG A 195 17.48 7.60 0.43
CA ARG A 195 17.84 7.78 1.85
C ARG A 195 16.62 8.05 2.75
N LEU A 196 15.53 8.54 2.17
CA LEU A 196 14.20 8.64 2.81
C LEU A 196 13.68 7.31 3.38
N ILE A 197 14.13 6.15 2.88
CA ILE A 197 13.70 4.83 3.36
C ILE A 197 14.83 4.16 4.14
N THR A 198 14.69 4.12 5.46
CA THR A 198 15.67 3.57 6.39
C THR A 198 15.25 2.19 6.94
N THR A 199 16.18 1.51 7.62
CA THR A 199 15.92 0.23 8.29
C THR A 199 14.90 0.32 9.43
N TRP A 200 14.70 1.51 10.00
CA TRP A 200 13.75 1.77 11.08
C TRP A 200 12.42 2.33 10.57
N ASN A 201 12.42 3.29 9.62
CA ASN A 201 11.19 3.94 9.16
C ASN A 201 10.36 3.12 8.13
N ARG A 202 10.97 2.15 7.44
CA ARG A 202 10.33 1.31 6.40
C ARG A 202 8.98 0.69 6.80
N ALA A 203 8.80 0.34 8.08
CA ALA A 203 7.54 -0.19 8.59
C ALA A 203 6.38 0.82 8.50
N VAL A 204 6.65 2.11 8.75
CA VAL A 204 5.68 3.22 8.67
C VAL A 204 5.44 3.63 7.21
N MET A 205 6.43 3.46 6.33
CA MET A 205 6.26 3.76 4.89
C MET A 205 5.40 2.74 4.15
N CYS A 206 5.39 1.47 4.58
CA CYS A 206 4.65 0.40 3.90
C CYS A 206 3.13 0.66 3.79
N PRO A 207 2.40 1.07 4.85
CA PRO A 207 1.01 1.49 4.74
C PRO A 207 0.78 2.67 3.79
N VAL A 208 1.67 3.67 3.78
CA VAL A 208 1.56 4.85 2.90
C VAL A 208 1.60 4.42 1.44
N LEU A 209 2.62 3.65 1.02
CA LEU A 209 2.75 3.21 -0.37
C LEU A 209 1.58 2.30 -0.80
N CYS A 210 1.07 1.46 0.10
CA CYS A 210 -0.14 0.67 -0.16
C CYS A 210 -1.38 1.56 -0.35
N GLN A 211 -1.54 2.61 0.45
CA GLN A 211 -2.65 3.56 0.32
C GLN A 211 -2.54 4.39 -0.96
N SER A 212 -1.34 4.84 -1.36
CA SER A 212 -1.14 5.53 -2.65
C SER A 212 -1.55 4.67 -3.83
N LEU A 213 -1.20 3.37 -3.84
CA LEU A 213 -1.70 2.44 -4.86
C LEU A 213 -3.22 2.21 -4.79
N CYS A 214 -3.83 2.22 -3.59
CA CYS A 214 -5.29 2.18 -3.46
C CYS A 214 -5.94 3.45 -4.02
N ASN A 215 -5.31 4.62 -3.88
CA ASN A 215 -5.79 5.88 -4.44
C ASN A 215 -5.75 5.86 -5.99
N GLU A 216 -4.69 5.31 -6.58
CA GLU A 216 -4.60 5.07 -8.03
C GLU A 216 -5.75 4.17 -8.56
N LEU A 217 -6.10 3.11 -7.81
CA LEU A 217 -7.26 2.26 -8.11
C LEU A 217 -8.60 3.00 -7.94
N ASN A 218 -8.72 3.89 -6.95
CA ASN A 218 -9.91 4.74 -6.78
C ASN A 218 -10.07 5.71 -7.96
N CYS A 219 -8.99 6.32 -8.46
CA CYS A 219 -9.01 7.15 -9.67
C CYS A 219 -9.46 6.34 -10.91
N VAL A 220 -8.95 5.12 -11.08
CA VAL A 220 -9.42 4.18 -12.12
C VAL A 220 -10.92 3.91 -12.01
N MET A 221 -11.43 3.68 -10.80
CA MET A 221 -12.86 3.43 -10.54
C MET A 221 -13.74 4.65 -10.84
N GLN A 222 -13.28 5.86 -10.50
CA GLN A 222 -13.96 7.12 -10.86
C GLN A 222 -13.99 7.32 -12.39
N CYS A 223 -12.87 7.09 -13.07
CA CYS A 223 -12.79 7.15 -14.54
C CYS A 223 -13.74 6.15 -15.21
N LEU A 224 -13.83 4.92 -14.70
CA LEU A 224 -14.77 3.90 -15.18
C LEU A 224 -16.24 4.31 -14.93
N SER A 225 -16.53 4.94 -13.80
CA SER A 225 -17.87 5.45 -13.49
C SER A 225 -18.30 6.54 -14.47
N ARG A 226 -17.40 7.48 -14.79
CA ARG A 226 -17.63 8.52 -15.83
C ARG A 226 -17.87 7.91 -17.21
N ILE A 227 -17.08 6.91 -17.61
CA ILE A 227 -17.27 6.16 -18.86
C ILE A 227 -18.67 5.52 -18.92
N LYS A 228 -19.13 4.88 -17.84
CA LYS A 228 -20.47 4.27 -17.77
C LYS A 228 -21.59 5.30 -17.85
N ALA A 229 -21.45 6.46 -17.19
CA ALA A 229 -22.43 7.54 -17.29
C ALA A 229 -22.52 8.10 -18.71
N GLU A 230 -21.38 8.35 -19.37
CA GLU A 230 -21.33 8.80 -20.77
C GLU A 230 -21.95 7.79 -21.74
N LEU A 231 -21.69 6.49 -21.56
CA LEU A 231 -22.29 5.42 -22.36
C LEU A 231 -23.82 5.37 -22.21
N ASN A 232 -24.34 5.57 -21.00
CA ASN A 232 -25.78 5.57 -20.73
C ASN A 232 -26.48 6.82 -21.30
N ALA A 233 -25.80 7.97 -21.32
CA ALA A 233 -26.34 9.23 -21.87
C ALA A 233 -26.23 9.34 -23.42
N SER A 234 -25.44 8.47 -24.08
CA SER A 234 -25.12 8.60 -25.50
C SER A 234 -26.25 8.15 -26.43
N GLN A 235 -26.91 9.10 -27.11
CA GLN A 235 -27.84 8.80 -28.19
C GLN A 235 -27.14 8.12 -29.39
N LYS A 236 -27.91 7.34 -30.19
CA LYS A 236 -27.38 6.49 -31.28
C LYS A 236 -26.43 7.20 -32.27
N LYS A 237 -26.69 8.46 -32.64
CA LYS A 237 -25.82 9.24 -33.57
C LYS A 237 -24.50 9.69 -32.92
N ILE A 238 -24.51 10.07 -31.64
CA ILE A 238 -23.32 10.51 -30.88
C ILE A 238 -22.35 9.36 -30.63
N LYS A 239 -22.88 8.13 -30.53
CA LYS A 239 -22.16 6.90 -30.19
C LYS A 239 -20.92 6.61 -31.06
N ILE A 240 -20.91 7.03 -32.33
CA ILE A 240 -19.79 6.82 -33.26
C ILE A 240 -18.61 7.73 -32.90
N ILE A 241 -18.84 9.05 -32.81
CA ILE A 241 -17.79 10.04 -32.49
C ILE A 241 -17.20 9.78 -31.08
N CYS A 242 -18.03 9.34 -30.14
CA CYS A 242 -17.54 8.96 -28.81
C CYS A 242 -16.73 7.65 -28.79
N GLN A 243 -16.82 6.78 -29.79
CA GLN A 243 -16.26 5.42 -29.72
C GLN A 243 -14.73 5.43 -29.56
N ASP A 244 -14.00 6.29 -30.27
CA ASP A 244 -12.54 6.37 -30.16
C ASP A 244 -12.06 7.04 -28.86
N ARG A 245 -12.79 8.05 -28.37
CA ARG A 245 -12.57 8.65 -27.05
C ARG A 245 -12.82 7.65 -25.91
N LEU A 246 -13.74 6.70 -26.11
CA LEU A 246 -13.99 5.60 -25.18
C LEU A 246 -12.85 4.57 -25.23
N LYS A 247 -12.42 4.12 -26.43
CA LYS A 247 -11.31 3.18 -26.62
C LYS A 247 -10.03 3.64 -25.92
N SER A 248 -9.63 4.91 -26.11
CA SER A 248 -8.40 5.45 -25.50
C SER A 248 -8.47 5.47 -23.97
N ARG A 249 -9.60 5.87 -23.38
CA ARG A 249 -9.82 5.89 -21.92
C ARG A 249 -9.94 4.49 -21.31
N GLU A 250 -10.54 3.55 -22.02
CA GLU A 250 -10.62 2.14 -21.60
C GLU A 250 -9.25 1.45 -21.65
N LYS A 251 -8.42 1.77 -22.65
CA LYS A 251 -7.00 1.39 -22.71
C LYS A 251 -6.17 2.03 -21.58
N ALA A 252 -6.39 3.31 -21.29
CA ALA A 252 -5.70 4.01 -20.19
C ALA A 252 -6.05 3.42 -18.81
N ILE A 253 -7.30 3.03 -18.58
CA ILE A 253 -7.73 2.27 -17.39
C ILE A 253 -6.92 0.97 -17.26
N CYS A 254 -6.83 0.18 -18.33
CA CYS A 254 -6.09 -1.08 -18.28
C CYS A 254 -4.58 -0.84 -18.08
N HIS A 255 -4.01 0.20 -18.69
CA HIS A 255 -2.61 0.60 -18.47
C HIS A 255 -2.32 0.95 -17.01
N ARG A 256 -3.12 1.85 -16.40
CA ARG A 256 -2.91 2.28 -15.01
C ARG A 256 -3.05 1.10 -14.04
N ILE A 257 -3.98 0.17 -14.29
CA ILE A 257 -4.08 -1.08 -13.50
C ILE A 257 -2.82 -1.95 -13.66
N VAL A 258 -2.25 -2.10 -14.86
CA VAL A 258 -0.98 -2.85 -15.04
C VAL A 258 0.14 -2.27 -14.18
N LEU A 259 0.28 -0.95 -14.11
CA LEU A 259 1.30 -0.30 -13.29
C LEU A 259 1.10 -0.55 -11.79
N VAL A 260 -0.16 -0.54 -11.31
CA VAL A 260 -0.49 -0.94 -9.93
C VAL A 260 -0.20 -2.43 -9.70
N VAL A 261 -0.55 -3.31 -10.65
CA VAL A 261 -0.32 -4.77 -10.56
C VAL A 261 1.16 -5.11 -10.48
N LEU A 262 2.02 -4.47 -11.29
CA LEU A 262 3.47 -4.65 -11.24
C LEU A 262 4.07 -4.16 -9.90
N SER A 263 3.51 -3.08 -9.35
CA SER A 263 3.90 -2.54 -8.04
C SER A 263 3.47 -3.46 -6.89
N ALA A 264 2.21 -3.94 -6.89
CA ALA A 264 1.70 -4.94 -5.95
C ALA A 264 2.48 -6.27 -6.01
N THR A 265 2.90 -6.67 -7.22
CA THR A 265 3.76 -7.85 -7.44
C THR A 265 5.18 -7.69 -6.84
N SER A 266 5.61 -6.46 -6.53
CA SER A 266 6.86 -6.23 -5.80
C SER A 266 6.69 -6.55 -4.31
N PHE A 267 5.59 -6.12 -3.69
CA PHE A 267 5.28 -6.45 -2.29
C PHE A 267 5.12 -7.96 -2.06
N THR A 268 4.48 -8.70 -2.97
CA THR A 268 4.29 -10.16 -2.84
C THR A 268 5.57 -11.00 -3.04
N ARG A 269 6.68 -10.38 -3.45
CA ARG A 269 8.00 -11.00 -3.54
C ARG A 269 8.90 -10.69 -2.33
N THR A 270 8.40 -9.91 -1.38
CA THR A 270 9.17 -9.27 -0.31
C THR A 270 8.81 -9.81 1.08
N VAL A 271 9.77 -9.82 2.00
CA VAL A 271 9.60 -10.24 3.40
C VAL A 271 8.93 -9.11 4.20
N ILE A 272 7.63 -8.91 3.96
CA ILE A 272 6.83 -7.86 4.60
C ILE A 272 6.69 -8.14 6.11
N PRO A 273 6.86 -7.14 7.00
CA PRO A 273 6.67 -7.32 8.44
C PRO A 273 5.25 -7.76 8.83
N LEU A 274 5.16 -8.51 9.93
CA LEU A 274 3.88 -8.79 10.59
C LEU A 274 3.21 -7.49 11.08
N GLY A 275 1.91 -7.58 11.40
CA GLY A 275 1.09 -6.43 11.77
C GLY A 275 0.68 -5.55 10.58
N GLN A 276 0.73 -4.23 10.78
CA GLN A 276 0.12 -3.24 9.89
C GLN A 276 0.66 -3.28 8.45
N CYS A 277 1.92 -3.64 8.23
CA CYS A 277 2.49 -3.79 6.88
C CYS A 277 1.81 -4.91 6.09
N THR A 278 1.71 -6.11 6.69
CA THR A 278 1.01 -7.27 6.10
C THR A 278 -0.47 -6.97 5.87
N GLU A 279 -1.15 -6.33 6.83
CA GLU A 279 -2.55 -5.93 6.74
C GLU A 279 -2.80 -4.93 5.58
N SER A 280 -1.89 -3.96 5.40
CA SER A 280 -1.93 -2.99 4.29
C SER A 280 -1.73 -3.65 2.93
N VAL A 281 -0.80 -4.62 2.82
CA VAL A 281 -0.55 -5.37 1.58
C VAL A 281 -1.74 -6.26 1.22
N PHE A 282 -2.37 -6.96 2.18
CA PHE A 282 -3.58 -7.74 1.89
C PHE A 282 -4.77 -6.86 1.51
N ASN A 283 -4.95 -5.68 2.13
CA ASN A 283 -5.97 -4.72 1.69
C ASN A 283 -5.71 -4.24 0.25
N LEU A 284 -4.46 -3.88 -0.08
CA LEU A 284 -4.07 -3.52 -1.45
C LEU A 284 -4.41 -4.65 -2.44
N LEU A 285 -4.02 -5.89 -2.17
CA LEU A 285 -4.32 -7.04 -3.04
C LEU A 285 -5.83 -7.24 -3.23
N TYR A 286 -6.63 -7.09 -2.16
CA TYR A 286 -8.09 -7.12 -2.24
C TYR A 286 -8.63 -6.02 -3.17
N GLN A 287 -8.18 -4.77 -3.04
CA GLN A 287 -8.61 -3.68 -3.94
C GLN A 287 -8.14 -3.89 -5.39
N VAL A 288 -6.94 -4.44 -5.61
CA VAL A 288 -6.43 -4.76 -6.96
C VAL A 288 -7.36 -5.73 -7.68
N TYR A 289 -7.61 -6.91 -7.11
CA TYR A 289 -8.50 -7.90 -7.74
C TYR A 289 -9.94 -7.38 -7.86
N LYS A 290 -10.46 -6.70 -6.84
CA LYS A 290 -11.80 -6.09 -6.88
C LYS A 290 -11.96 -5.07 -8.01
N THR A 291 -11.00 -4.16 -8.20
CA THR A 291 -11.03 -3.17 -9.28
C THR A 291 -10.94 -3.83 -10.65
N ILE A 292 -10.05 -4.82 -10.81
CA ILE A 292 -9.98 -5.66 -12.01
C ILE A 292 -11.34 -6.32 -12.26
N ASN A 293 -12.00 -6.89 -11.25
CA ASN A 293 -13.29 -7.55 -11.36
C ASN A 293 -14.41 -6.61 -11.81
N VAL A 294 -14.44 -5.36 -11.36
CA VAL A 294 -15.41 -4.35 -11.82
C VAL A 294 -15.14 -3.91 -13.27
N VAL A 295 -13.87 -3.86 -13.69
CA VAL A 295 -13.46 -3.58 -15.07
C VAL A 295 -13.78 -4.75 -16.01
N ILE A 296 -13.56 -6.00 -15.61
CA ILE A 296 -13.97 -7.16 -16.42
C ILE A 296 -15.49 -7.23 -16.52
N LYS A 297 -16.25 -6.98 -15.44
CA LYS A 297 -17.73 -6.91 -15.49
C LYS A 297 -18.22 -5.87 -16.51
N HIS A 298 -17.54 -4.72 -16.62
CA HIS A 298 -17.81 -3.70 -17.64
C HIS A 298 -17.54 -4.20 -19.07
N PHE A 299 -16.38 -4.81 -19.31
CA PHE A 299 -16.07 -5.40 -20.62
C PHE A 299 -16.94 -6.62 -20.97
N LEU A 300 -17.39 -7.39 -19.99
CA LEU A 300 -18.32 -8.51 -20.14
C LEU A 300 -19.73 -8.03 -20.52
N ALA A 301 -20.16 -6.87 -20.03
CA ALA A 301 -21.38 -6.22 -20.53
C ALA A 301 -21.19 -5.75 -21.98
N ARG A 302 -20.14 -4.97 -22.26
CA ARG A 302 -19.94 -4.29 -23.55
C ARG A 302 -19.55 -5.20 -24.73
N SER A 303 -18.68 -6.19 -24.52
CA SER A 303 -18.03 -6.91 -25.62
C SER A 303 -18.94 -8.00 -26.21
N THR A 304 -18.83 -8.21 -27.52
CA THR A 304 -19.49 -9.31 -28.25
C THR A 304 -18.45 -10.12 -29.04
N VAL A 305 -18.89 -11.11 -29.83
CA VAL A 305 -18.01 -11.83 -30.76
C VAL A 305 -17.55 -10.91 -31.92
N SER A 306 -18.45 -10.03 -32.41
CA SER A 306 -18.17 -9.10 -33.51
C SER A 306 -17.51 -7.78 -33.08
N GLU A 307 -17.80 -7.29 -31.87
CA GLU A 307 -17.16 -6.11 -31.26
C GLU A 307 -16.45 -6.51 -29.95
N PRO A 308 -15.24 -7.10 -30.01
CA PRO A 308 -14.48 -7.49 -28.82
C PRO A 308 -13.74 -6.28 -28.20
N VAL A 309 -14.51 -5.32 -27.67
CA VAL A 309 -14.02 -4.04 -27.10
C VAL A 309 -12.83 -4.23 -26.15
N TYR A 310 -12.86 -5.29 -25.33
CA TYR A 310 -11.79 -5.61 -24.37
C TYR A 310 -10.40 -5.79 -25.01
N LYS A 311 -10.31 -6.23 -26.28
CA LYS A 311 -9.04 -6.35 -27.00
C LYS A 311 -8.44 -4.99 -27.32
N GLN A 312 -9.27 -4.03 -27.74
CA GLN A 312 -8.87 -2.66 -28.06
C GLN A 312 -8.37 -1.92 -26.79
N ALA A 313 -8.95 -2.25 -25.63
CA ALA A 313 -8.50 -1.79 -24.33
C ALA A 313 -7.27 -2.55 -23.76
N LEU A 314 -6.73 -3.55 -24.47
CA LEU A 314 -5.64 -4.44 -24.01
C LEU A 314 -5.92 -5.22 -22.72
N LEU A 315 -7.19 -5.52 -22.41
CA LEU A 315 -7.56 -6.32 -21.22
C LEU A 315 -6.89 -7.71 -21.23
N THR A 316 -6.71 -8.31 -22.41
CA THR A 316 -5.98 -9.60 -22.56
C THR A 316 -4.59 -9.51 -21.94
N LYS A 317 -3.82 -8.47 -22.25
CA LYS A 317 -2.46 -8.28 -21.73
C LYS A 317 -2.44 -8.03 -20.21
N LEU A 318 -3.43 -7.29 -19.70
CA LEU A 318 -3.62 -7.16 -18.24
C LEU A 318 -3.92 -8.53 -17.60
N SER A 319 -4.79 -9.35 -18.20
CA SER A 319 -5.12 -10.67 -17.68
C SER A 319 -3.94 -11.64 -17.67
N GLU A 320 -3.08 -11.61 -18.70
CA GLU A 320 -1.81 -12.35 -18.74
C GLU A 320 -0.87 -11.93 -17.62
N ILE A 321 -0.66 -10.62 -17.41
CA ILE A 321 0.24 -10.10 -16.37
C ILE A 321 -0.28 -10.47 -14.97
N VAL A 322 -1.60 -10.43 -14.74
CA VAL A 322 -2.21 -10.88 -13.48
C VAL A 322 -2.05 -12.40 -13.30
N ASN A 323 -2.29 -13.20 -14.34
CA ASN A 323 -2.20 -14.66 -14.28
C ASN A 323 -0.77 -15.18 -14.09
N ASP A 324 0.20 -14.65 -14.83
CA ASP A 324 1.57 -15.16 -14.87
C ASP A 324 2.49 -14.47 -13.84
N GLN A 325 2.17 -13.24 -13.42
CA GLN A 325 2.99 -12.51 -12.44
C GLN A 325 2.28 -12.33 -11.10
N LEU A 326 1.08 -11.74 -11.03
CA LEU A 326 0.50 -11.40 -9.73
C LEU A 326 0.05 -12.65 -8.96
N SER A 327 -0.89 -13.42 -9.50
CA SER A 327 -1.52 -14.54 -8.79
C SER A 327 -0.53 -15.60 -8.27
N PRO A 328 0.51 -16.03 -9.03
CA PRO A 328 1.48 -17.00 -8.53
C PRO A 328 2.41 -16.45 -7.44
N ASN A 329 2.63 -15.12 -7.42
CA ASN A 329 3.37 -14.47 -6.33
C ASN A 329 2.45 -14.20 -5.12
N VAL A 330 1.16 -13.94 -5.31
CA VAL A 330 0.15 -13.87 -4.23
C VAL A 330 0.03 -15.21 -3.51
N SER A 331 -0.07 -16.33 -4.23
CA SER A 331 -0.10 -17.67 -3.61
C SER A 331 1.16 -17.95 -2.77
N LYS A 332 2.35 -17.60 -3.29
CA LYS A 332 3.62 -17.75 -2.56
C LYS A 332 3.71 -16.81 -1.35
N PHE A 333 3.17 -15.61 -1.45
CA PHE A 333 3.11 -14.66 -0.33
C PHE A 333 2.20 -15.16 0.80
N ILE A 334 1.04 -15.72 0.45
CA ILE A 334 0.13 -16.36 1.42
C ILE A 334 0.86 -17.52 2.13
N MET A 335 1.43 -18.47 1.38
CA MET A 335 2.20 -19.58 1.95
C MET A 335 3.36 -19.13 2.85
N PHE A 336 4.09 -18.08 2.44
CA PHE A 336 5.16 -17.51 3.25
C PHE A 336 4.66 -16.93 4.58
N ILE A 337 3.56 -16.17 4.55
CA ILE A 337 2.96 -15.55 5.73
C ILE A 337 2.34 -16.59 6.68
N GLU A 338 1.83 -17.72 6.16
CA GLU A 338 1.20 -18.78 6.96
C GLU A 338 2.17 -19.84 7.49
N TYR A 339 3.18 -20.26 6.71
CA TYR A 339 3.97 -21.47 7.01
C TYR A 339 5.50 -21.33 6.93
N ASP A 340 6.04 -20.46 6.08
CA ASP A 340 7.49 -20.41 5.79
C ASP A 340 8.23 -19.20 6.38
N ARG A 341 7.54 -18.36 7.16
CA ARG A 341 8.16 -17.22 7.86
C ARG A 341 8.82 -17.67 9.18
N PRO A 342 10.12 -17.40 9.39
CA PRO A 342 10.71 -17.49 10.73
C PRO A 342 10.12 -16.42 11.65
N LEU A 343 9.46 -16.85 12.73
CA LEU A 343 8.98 -15.98 13.81
C LEU A 343 10.10 -15.74 14.83
N THR A 344 10.26 -14.50 15.29
CA THR A 344 11.12 -14.18 16.44
C THR A 344 10.48 -14.69 17.74
N ASP A 345 11.29 -14.95 18.77
CA ASP A 345 10.77 -15.44 20.05
C ASP A 345 9.90 -14.41 20.81
N LYS A 346 10.04 -13.12 20.47
CA LYS A 346 9.13 -12.06 20.89
C LYS A 346 7.76 -12.16 20.20
N GLU A 347 7.71 -12.47 18.90
CA GLU A 347 6.45 -12.74 18.18
C GLU A 347 5.78 -14.02 18.73
N LYS A 348 6.51 -15.14 18.85
CA LYS A 348 5.97 -16.45 19.30
C LYS A 348 5.20 -16.38 20.63
N LYS A 349 5.65 -15.54 21.58
CA LYS A 349 5.07 -15.40 22.93
C LYS A 349 3.97 -14.34 23.03
N SER A 350 3.67 -13.58 21.96
CA SER A 350 2.82 -12.40 22.04
C SER A 350 1.33 -12.67 21.82
N VAL A 351 0.47 -12.03 22.63
CA VAL A 351 -0.98 -11.96 22.41
C VAL A 351 -1.32 -11.22 21.11
N GLN A 352 -0.44 -10.32 20.64
CA GLN A 352 -0.58 -9.69 19.33
C GLN A 352 -0.50 -10.71 18.19
N LEU A 353 0.35 -11.75 18.30
CA LEU A 353 0.45 -12.80 17.28
C LEU A 353 -0.87 -13.56 17.17
N LYS A 354 -1.48 -14.00 18.28
CA LYS A 354 -2.80 -14.67 18.27
C LYS A 354 -3.89 -13.80 17.62
N ASN A 355 -3.94 -12.51 17.99
CA ASN A 355 -4.88 -11.56 17.39
C ASN A 355 -4.60 -11.31 15.89
N GLN A 356 -3.33 -11.35 15.47
CA GLN A 356 -2.94 -11.17 14.09
C GLN A 356 -3.20 -12.40 13.23
N THR A 357 -2.97 -13.62 13.72
CA THR A 357 -3.38 -14.86 13.04
C THR A 357 -4.88 -14.84 12.77
N ARG A 358 -5.69 -14.36 13.73
CA ARG A 358 -7.13 -14.13 13.54
C ARG A 358 -7.46 -13.07 12.47
N ARG A 359 -6.61 -12.05 12.26
CA ARG A 359 -6.74 -11.07 11.16
C ARG A 359 -6.29 -11.66 9.80
N GLN A 360 -5.20 -12.42 9.77
CA GLN A 360 -4.74 -13.11 8.57
C GLN A 360 -5.83 -14.06 8.05
N ALA A 361 -6.47 -14.81 8.96
CA ALA A 361 -7.61 -15.68 8.68
C ALA A 361 -8.87 -14.94 8.16
N SER A 362 -8.98 -13.60 8.29
CA SER A 362 -10.09 -12.82 7.70
C SER A 362 -9.71 -12.10 6.40
N TYR A 363 -8.44 -11.74 6.21
CA TYR A 363 -7.96 -11.08 4.99
C TYR A 363 -7.58 -12.05 3.87
N ILE A 364 -6.99 -13.21 4.18
CA ILE A 364 -6.59 -14.19 3.16
C ILE A 364 -7.81 -14.71 2.36
N PRO A 365 -8.93 -15.15 2.99
CA PRO A 365 -10.13 -15.55 2.24
C PRO A 365 -10.68 -14.44 1.34
N ARG A 366 -10.65 -13.19 1.79
CA ARG A 366 -11.14 -12.04 0.98
C ARG A 366 -10.33 -11.83 -0.29
N VAL A 367 -9.02 -12.00 -0.25
CA VAL A 367 -8.16 -11.92 -1.45
C VAL A 367 -8.38 -13.14 -2.35
N VAL A 368 -8.50 -14.32 -1.77
CA VAL A 368 -8.79 -15.57 -2.50
C VAL A 368 -10.13 -15.48 -3.25
N THR A 369 -11.22 -15.02 -2.62
CA THR A 369 -12.53 -14.89 -3.27
C THR A 369 -12.51 -13.90 -4.45
N GLU A 370 -11.80 -12.77 -4.35
CA GLU A 370 -11.67 -11.83 -5.47
C GLU A 370 -10.76 -12.39 -6.59
N LEU A 371 -9.75 -13.20 -6.28
CA LEU A 371 -8.92 -13.93 -7.25
C LEU A 371 -9.72 -15.03 -7.98
N GLU A 372 -10.53 -15.81 -7.26
CA GLU A 372 -11.44 -16.79 -7.87
C GLU A 372 -12.51 -16.09 -8.72
N LEU A 373 -13.03 -14.94 -8.29
CA LEU A 373 -13.95 -14.13 -9.07
C LEU A 373 -13.28 -13.58 -10.35
N PHE A 374 -12.00 -13.20 -10.30
CA PHE A 374 -11.21 -12.81 -11.48
C PHE A 374 -11.12 -13.95 -12.50
N VAL A 375 -10.70 -15.14 -12.07
CA VAL A 375 -10.66 -16.35 -12.91
C VAL A 375 -12.02 -16.62 -13.57
N ASN A 376 -13.09 -16.59 -12.76
CA ASN A 376 -14.45 -16.82 -13.24
C ASN A 376 -14.92 -15.75 -14.26
N LEU A 377 -14.56 -14.48 -14.07
CA LEU A 377 -14.97 -13.38 -14.94
C LEU A 377 -14.19 -13.37 -16.27
N ILE A 378 -12.87 -13.61 -16.25
CA ILE A 378 -12.08 -13.75 -17.49
C ILE A 378 -12.56 -14.97 -18.29
N THR A 379 -12.81 -16.11 -17.63
CA THR A 379 -13.37 -17.31 -18.30
C THR A 379 -14.71 -17.03 -18.97
N LYS A 380 -15.61 -16.31 -18.28
CA LYS A 380 -16.92 -15.92 -18.82
C LYS A 380 -16.80 -14.96 -20.00
N LEU A 381 -15.85 -14.01 -19.97
CA LEU A 381 -15.58 -13.11 -21.09
C LEU A 381 -15.03 -13.85 -22.31
N GLY A 382 -14.04 -14.73 -22.11
CA GLY A 382 -13.46 -15.56 -23.18
C GLY A 382 -14.54 -16.42 -23.86
N LYS A 383 -15.35 -17.12 -23.07
CA LYS A 383 -16.50 -17.89 -23.59
C LYS A 383 -17.53 -17.03 -24.32
N LYS A 384 -17.91 -15.85 -23.79
CA LYS A 384 -18.88 -14.93 -24.45
C LYS A 384 -18.38 -14.45 -25.81
N CYS A 385 -17.09 -14.14 -25.93
CA CYS A 385 -16.48 -13.61 -27.14
C CYS A 385 -15.87 -14.69 -28.06
N LYS A 386 -16.06 -15.99 -27.76
CA LYS A 386 -15.41 -17.13 -28.45
C LYS A 386 -13.87 -17.00 -28.54
N ASP A 387 -13.25 -16.39 -27.54
CA ASP A 387 -11.80 -16.20 -27.51
C ASP A 387 -11.12 -17.30 -26.70
N GLN A 388 -10.52 -18.26 -27.43
CA GLN A 388 -9.85 -19.40 -26.81
C GLN A 388 -8.53 -19.01 -26.15
N HIS A 389 -7.86 -17.94 -26.58
CA HIS A 389 -6.64 -17.45 -25.92
C HIS A 389 -6.97 -16.98 -24.51
N LEU A 390 -8.02 -16.19 -24.33
CA LEU A 390 -8.45 -15.67 -23.02
C LEU A 390 -8.98 -16.77 -22.07
N VAL A 391 -9.45 -17.90 -22.62
CA VAL A 391 -9.80 -19.09 -21.82
C VAL A 391 -8.54 -19.89 -21.44
N ASN A 392 -7.63 -20.12 -22.38
CA ASN A 392 -6.42 -20.92 -22.18
C ASN A 392 -5.32 -20.18 -21.40
N SER A 393 -5.29 -18.84 -21.45
CA SER A 393 -4.31 -18.01 -20.72
C SER A 393 -4.52 -18.05 -19.22
N ILE A 394 -5.70 -18.44 -18.75
CA ILE A 394 -5.93 -18.73 -17.33
C ILE A 394 -5.27 -20.06 -17.00
N LYS A 395 -4.12 -19.98 -16.34
CA LYS A 395 -3.60 -21.11 -15.57
C LYS A 395 -4.43 -21.15 -14.30
N LEU A 396 -5.15 -22.24 -14.06
CA LEU A 396 -5.74 -22.50 -12.75
C LEU A 396 -4.58 -22.55 -11.74
N THR A 397 -4.38 -21.43 -11.05
CA THR A 397 -3.45 -21.34 -9.94
C THR A 397 -3.96 -22.29 -8.86
N ALA A 398 -3.07 -22.87 -8.05
CA ALA A 398 -3.39 -23.89 -7.04
C ALA A 398 -4.13 -23.31 -5.81
N THR A 399 -5.06 -22.39 -6.05
CA THR A 399 -5.87 -21.66 -5.08
C THR A 399 -6.78 -22.58 -4.24
N ARG A 400 -7.06 -23.80 -4.75
CA ARG A 400 -7.75 -24.86 -4.00
C ARG A 400 -6.85 -25.66 -3.06
N ASP A 401 -5.53 -25.64 -3.27
CA ASP A 401 -4.57 -26.52 -2.59
C ASP A 401 -3.79 -25.85 -1.45
N PHE A 402 -4.16 -24.62 -1.05
CA PHE A 402 -3.63 -23.94 0.16
C PHE A 402 -3.77 -24.75 1.47
N ARG A 403 -4.52 -25.87 1.46
CA ARG A 403 -4.76 -26.74 2.62
C ARG A 403 -3.85 -27.97 2.69
N LEU A 404 -3.24 -28.41 1.59
CA LEU A 404 -2.42 -29.63 1.56
C LEU A 404 -1.22 -29.43 0.64
N ASN A 405 -0.14 -28.88 1.20
CA ASN A 405 1.19 -29.08 0.62
C ASN A 405 1.61 -30.53 0.87
N VAL A 406 1.15 -31.44 0.01
CA VAL A 406 1.38 -32.89 0.11
C VAL A 406 2.87 -33.19 0.26
N GLN A 407 3.74 -32.45 -0.43
CA GLN A 407 5.19 -32.59 -0.29
C GLN A 407 5.65 -32.32 1.15
N LYS A 408 5.22 -31.24 1.80
CA LYS A 408 5.55 -30.98 3.21
C LYS A 408 4.96 -32.01 4.18
N VAL A 409 3.79 -32.58 3.86
CA VAL A 409 3.20 -33.67 4.67
C VAL A 409 4.02 -34.96 4.51
N GLN A 410 4.47 -35.26 3.29
CA GLN A 410 5.41 -36.35 3.00
C GLN A 410 6.76 -36.13 3.71
N ASP A 411 7.31 -34.90 3.67
CA ASP A 411 8.57 -34.49 4.31
C ASP A 411 8.47 -34.45 5.85
N MET A 412 7.26 -34.47 6.43
CA MET A 412 7.02 -34.62 7.87
C MET A 412 6.83 -36.09 8.24
N LEU A 413 6.01 -36.85 7.49
CA LEU A 413 5.84 -38.28 7.69
C LEU A 413 7.16 -39.06 7.55
N SER A 414 7.97 -38.74 6.54
CA SER A 414 9.31 -39.33 6.37
C SER A 414 10.31 -38.94 7.47
N LYS A 415 10.14 -37.79 8.13
CA LYS A 415 10.97 -37.44 9.30
C LYS A 415 10.49 -38.12 10.58
N GLN A 416 9.21 -38.48 10.65
CA GLN A 416 8.64 -39.22 11.77
C GLN A 416 8.90 -40.73 11.64
N ASN A 417 8.91 -41.27 10.42
CA ASN A 417 9.33 -42.67 10.19
C ASN A 417 10.85 -42.87 10.36
N ASN A 418 11.65 -41.80 10.30
CA ASN A 418 13.11 -41.85 10.49
C ASN A 418 13.56 -41.49 11.92
N SER A 419 12.66 -41.46 12.91
CA SER A 419 13.01 -41.24 14.33
C SER A 419 12.95 -42.48 15.21
N ASP A 420 12.46 -43.60 14.68
CA ASP A 420 12.14 -44.81 15.47
C ASP A 420 13.15 -45.96 15.23
N GLU A 421 14.29 -45.69 14.58
CA GLU A 421 15.40 -46.64 14.34
C GLU A 421 16.71 -46.22 15.04
N SER A 422 16.64 -45.86 16.33
CA SER A 422 17.82 -45.86 17.21
C SER A 422 17.44 -45.81 18.70
N ASP A 423 17.37 -46.96 19.37
CA ASP A 423 17.72 -47.19 20.78
C ASP A 423 17.50 -48.68 21.15
N GLU A 424 18.42 -49.55 20.74
CA GLU A 424 18.51 -50.93 21.26
C GLU A 424 19.66 -51.06 22.27
N GLU A 425 19.39 -51.77 23.37
CA GLU A 425 20.28 -52.09 24.51
C GLU A 425 20.70 -50.86 25.37
N ILE A 426 20.85 -50.94 26.70
CA ILE A 426 21.37 -52.04 27.53
C ILE A 426 20.55 -52.26 28.83
N ILE A 427 20.02 -53.49 28.97
CA ILE A 427 19.94 -54.37 30.17
C ILE A 427 19.60 -53.77 31.56
N GLY A 428 18.50 -54.27 32.18
CA GLY A 428 18.21 -54.12 33.61
C GLY A 428 17.19 -55.14 34.18
N ASN A 429 17.65 -56.24 34.78
CA ASN A 429 16.80 -57.35 35.26
C ASN A 429 16.06 -57.08 36.60
N ASN A 430 14.73 -57.28 36.66
CA ASN A 430 14.11 -58.42 37.41
C ASN A 430 12.55 -58.48 37.44
N LYS A 431 12.04 -59.71 37.25
CA LYS A 431 10.88 -60.37 37.91
C LYS A 431 9.46 -59.74 38.00
N ARG A 432 8.57 -60.37 37.21
CA ARG A 432 7.33 -61.11 37.59
C ARG A 432 5.99 -60.37 37.88
N SER A 433 4.98 -60.76 37.06
CA SER A 433 3.58 -61.16 37.41
C SER A 433 2.65 -60.11 38.08
N ASN A 434 1.45 -59.81 37.58
CA ASN A 434 0.36 -60.74 37.21
C ASN A 434 -0.54 -60.27 36.04
N GLU A 435 -1.47 -61.13 35.63
CA GLU A 435 -2.55 -60.91 34.64
C GLU A 435 -3.78 -60.20 35.25
N SER A 436 -4.56 -59.49 34.40
CA SER A 436 -6.04 -59.58 34.33
C SER A 436 -6.63 -58.57 33.32
N ASP A 437 -7.67 -58.97 32.58
CA ASP A 437 -8.48 -58.11 31.68
C ASP A 437 -9.32 -57.05 32.43
N GLU A 438 -9.77 -55.99 31.72
CA GLU A 438 -11.21 -55.78 31.39
C GLU A 438 -11.51 -54.52 30.53
N GLN A 439 -12.78 -54.35 30.14
CA GLN A 439 -13.28 -53.43 29.10
C GLN A 439 -13.73 -52.03 29.60
N PRO A 440 -13.91 -51.03 28.68
CA PRO A 440 -14.19 -49.64 29.06
C PRO A 440 -15.64 -49.35 29.52
N PRO A 441 -15.86 -48.32 30.36
CA PRO A 441 -17.16 -48.01 30.95
C PRO A 441 -18.17 -47.35 30.00
N ASN A 442 -19.45 -47.59 30.29
CA ASN A 442 -20.58 -47.35 29.37
C ASN A 442 -21.27 -45.97 29.48
N LYS A 443 -21.99 -45.60 28.42
CA LYS A 443 -22.97 -44.49 28.41
C LYS A 443 -24.23 -44.87 29.21
N LYS A 444 -24.85 -43.91 29.93
CA LYS A 444 -26.24 -44.01 30.43
C LYS A 444 -27.09 -42.81 29.99
N ARG A 445 -28.43 -42.95 29.99
CA ARG A 445 -29.36 -42.15 29.18
C ARG A 445 -30.78 -42.04 29.77
N ARG A 446 -31.28 -40.79 29.92
CA ARG A 446 -32.70 -40.32 29.98
C ARG A 446 -33.74 -40.89 30.99
N SER A 447 -34.40 -39.93 31.67
CA SER A 447 -35.87 -39.69 31.73
C SER A 447 -36.07 -38.18 32.01
N ARG A 448 -37.12 -37.41 31.66
CA ARG A 448 -38.35 -37.53 30.83
C ARG A 448 -39.70 -37.93 31.48
N SER A 449 -40.44 -36.91 31.91
CA SER A 449 -41.91 -36.74 31.83
C SER A 449 -42.21 -35.22 31.84
N ASN A 450 -43.10 -34.56 31.08
CA ASN A 450 -44.38 -34.82 30.38
C ASN A 450 -45.60 -34.19 31.10
N THR A 451 -46.04 -33.02 30.60
CA THR A 451 -47.41 -32.42 30.55
C THR A 451 -47.24 -30.96 30.06
N SER A 452 -48.19 -30.27 29.43
CA SER A 452 -49.09 -30.52 28.28
C SER A 452 -49.86 -29.20 28.04
N ASP A 453 -50.51 -29.04 26.88
CA ASP A 453 -51.59 -28.05 26.62
C ASP A 453 -51.17 -26.54 26.61
N GLU A 454 -51.81 -25.59 25.88
CA GLU A 454 -52.64 -25.64 24.67
C GLU A 454 -52.64 -24.24 23.96
N ILE A 455 -52.99 -24.18 22.66
CA ILE A 455 -53.72 -23.09 21.92
C ILE A 455 -53.30 -21.61 22.20
N ARG A 456 -52.82 -20.80 21.24
CA ARG A 456 -53.62 -20.17 20.14
C ARG A 456 -52.77 -19.34 19.14
N GLU A 457 -53.34 -19.06 17.96
CA GLU A 457 -52.87 -18.04 17.00
C GLU A 457 -53.32 -16.61 17.38
N VAL A 458 -52.54 -15.60 16.99
CA VAL A 458 -53.04 -14.28 16.54
C VAL A 458 -52.15 -13.78 15.39
N SER A 459 -52.75 -13.24 14.34
CA SER A 459 -52.09 -12.76 13.12
C SER A 459 -51.96 -11.24 13.07
N SER A 460 -51.00 -10.75 12.26
CA SER A 460 -50.98 -9.41 11.64
C SER A 460 -50.73 -8.18 12.53
N ILE A 461 -49.85 -7.29 12.08
CA ILE A 461 -50.20 -5.93 11.61
C ILE A 461 -48.94 -5.20 11.08
N ILE A 462 -49.03 -4.70 9.84
CA ILE A 462 -48.14 -3.76 9.11
C ILE A 462 -46.67 -4.19 8.98
#